data_AF-A0A934FUQ4-F1
#
_entry.id   AF-A0A934FUQ4-F1
#
_cell.length_a   1.000
_cell.length_b   1.000
_cell.length_c   1.000
_cell.angle_alpha   90.00
_cell.angle_beta   90.00
_cell.angle_gamma   90.00
#
_symmetry.space_group_name_H-M   'P 1'
#
loop_
_entity.id
_entity.type
_entity.pdbx_description
1 polymer ?
#
loop_
_entity_poly.entity_id
_entity_poly.type
_entity_poly.pdbx_seq_one_letter_code
_entity_poly.pdbx_strand_id
1 'polypeptide(L)'
;MKTEIITAPPARLSPEMRYASLHRTIENGMDSERTWLELVQICLELVRHDEARRAFAHLTDSGLRRRAFNLLSAAGVRVEVPADEALAATDHPRSSNRLLEWLADAFRFLFQDHLPLTVVVATATFPLVIGLGGVLTAGVQSSLLLPLIALVPALSVVGLIGALGRRILIEASQGLDDAPEVPALGALVHEAGRFLLDGTALAVIFLGPAVLFAEYARTGLPAVVLGLAAGGTLFPMALAMRQLRDDWSCLSPMKLFANLRRAGPRYFVAVIVSFVLIAPAAVSFWLTAGSALYLQISVVGPLLVVPIFVMSRLFGQTMIDIERERSDIERQQSAATRVVGQRVVTQDAPLLAKPARVRAPLRAPAHPESAAFEPRRPVRPAPADAPGGSVGLRTDRAVAPAATSRSTAPAEPNPVPIHKRAHVPTPRLCPREDTRRSPASPAPQRYRGDAEFVDADELPELMKLPGFNAIRGDARITTGAAAPTRSRK
;
A
#
# COMPACT_ATOMS: atom_id res chain seq x y z
N MET A 1 -3.51 13.34 34.78
CA MET A 1 -4.22 12.37 33.91
C MET A 1 -3.20 11.65 33.05
N LYS A 2 -2.99 10.35 33.25
CA LYS A 2 -2.23 9.49 32.31
C LYS A 2 -3.23 9.03 31.26
N THR A 3 -3.09 9.49 30.03
CA THR A 3 -3.74 8.87 28.89
C THR A 3 -3.06 7.51 28.68
N GLU A 4 -3.66 6.45 29.21
CA GLU A 4 -3.32 5.11 28.73
C GLU A 4 -3.67 5.09 27.24
N ILE A 5 -2.63 5.07 26.41
CA ILE A 5 -2.78 4.84 24.98
C ILE A 5 -3.20 3.37 24.87
N ILE A 6 -4.51 3.14 24.85
CA ILE A 6 -5.10 1.82 24.70
C ILE A 6 -4.83 1.41 23.25
N THR A 7 -3.78 0.62 23.09
CA THR A 7 -3.33 0.08 21.82
C THR A 7 -4.35 -0.93 21.34
N ALA A 8 -4.69 -0.86 20.05
CA ALA A 8 -5.52 -1.86 19.37
C ALA A 8 -5.03 -3.28 19.69
N PRO A 9 -5.94 -4.28 19.77
CA PRO A 9 -5.57 -5.65 20.10
C PRO A 9 -4.49 -6.14 19.11
N PRO A 10 -3.42 -6.79 19.60
CA PRO A 10 -2.28 -7.14 18.76
C PRO A 10 -2.71 -8.01 17.58
N ALA A 11 -2.21 -7.67 16.38
CA ALA A 11 -2.56 -8.34 15.11
C ALA A 11 -2.25 -9.85 15.05
N ARG A 12 -1.62 -10.41 16.10
CA ARG A 12 -1.32 -11.85 16.22
C ARG A 12 -2.50 -12.68 16.74
N LEU A 13 -3.58 -12.04 17.21
CA LEU A 13 -4.78 -12.73 17.67
C LEU A 13 -5.61 -13.22 16.47
N SER A 14 -6.22 -14.39 16.60
CA SER A 14 -7.18 -14.89 15.61
C SER A 14 -8.30 -13.86 15.39
N PRO A 15 -8.86 -13.73 14.16
CA PRO A 15 -9.90 -12.76 13.84
C PRO A 15 -11.08 -12.78 14.82
N GLU A 16 -11.50 -13.96 15.28
CA GLU A 16 -12.58 -14.15 16.26
C GLU A 16 -12.27 -13.52 17.63
N MET A 17 -11.03 -13.68 18.12
CA MET A 17 -10.57 -13.08 19.37
C MET A 17 -10.46 -11.57 19.26
N ARG A 18 -9.99 -11.05 18.10
CA ARG A 18 -9.94 -9.61 17.85
C ARG A 18 -11.35 -9.02 17.81
N TYR A 19 -12.28 -9.68 17.10
CA TYR A 19 -13.69 -9.31 17.07
C TYR A 19 -14.30 -9.25 18.49
N ALA A 20 -14.12 -10.29 19.30
CA ALA A 20 -14.62 -10.32 20.67
C ALA A 20 -13.98 -9.24 21.56
N SER A 21 -12.68 -8.98 21.38
CA SER A 21 -11.98 -7.91 22.07
C SER A 21 -12.52 -6.53 21.69
N LEU A 22 -12.75 -6.27 20.40
CA LEU A 22 -13.29 -5.00 19.92
C LEU A 22 -14.71 -4.77 20.43
N HIS A 23 -15.56 -5.79 20.43
CA HIS A 23 -16.90 -5.70 21.01
C HIS A 23 -16.86 -5.35 22.49
N ARG A 24 -16.01 -6.00 23.29
CA ARG A 24 -15.84 -5.64 24.71
C ARG A 24 -15.34 -4.21 24.89
N THR A 25 -14.40 -3.76 24.05
CA THR A 25 -13.90 -2.38 24.07
C THR A 25 -15.03 -1.38 23.80
N ILE A 26 -15.89 -1.66 22.82
CA ILE A 26 -17.06 -0.83 22.48
C ILE A 26 -18.11 -0.87 23.60
N GLU A 27 -18.42 -2.05 24.15
CA GLU A 27 -19.35 -2.22 25.27
C GLU A 27 -18.90 -1.49 26.54
N ASN A 28 -17.58 -1.37 26.73
CA ASN A 28 -16.99 -0.62 27.83
C ASN A 28 -16.96 0.91 27.59
N GLY A 29 -17.52 1.39 26.48
CA GLY A 29 -17.56 2.82 26.13
C GLY A 29 -16.22 3.39 25.66
N MET A 30 -15.30 2.55 25.17
CA MET A 30 -14.02 2.96 24.59
C MET A 30 -14.09 2.96 23.06
N ASP A 31 -15.14 3.54 22.51
CA ASP A 31 -15.46 3.52 21.09
C ASP A 31 -14.81 4.68 20.36
N SER A 32 -13.58 4.46 19.86
CA SER A 32 -12.99 5.36 18.87
C SER A 32 -13.50 5.01 17.46
N GLU A 33 -13.55 5.99 16.56
CA GLU A 33 -13.89 5.72 15.16
C GLU A 33 -12.91 4.75 14.49
N ARG A 34 -11.65 4.73 14.94
CA ARG A 34 -10.66 3.74 14.51
C ARG A 34 -11.05 2.34 14.99
N THR A 35 -11.58 2.19 16.20
CA THR A 35 -12.13 0.93 16.73
C THR A 35 -13.29 0.43 15.86
N TRP A 36 -14.19 1.33 15.46
CA TRP A 36 -15.31 1.00 14.57
C TRP A 36 -14.84 0.59 13.17
N LEU A 37 -13.85 1.29 12.60
CA LEU A 37 -13.26 0.92 11.32
C LEU A 37 -12.58 -0.46 11.38
N GLU A 38 -11.82 -0.74 12.44
CA GLU A 38 -11.23 -2.06 12.65
C GLU A 38 -12.31 -3.14 12.79
N LEU A 39 -13.42 -2.83 13.48
CA LEU A 39 -14.54 -3.75 13.58
C LEU A 39 -15.16 -4.03 12.21
N VAL A 40 -15.32 -3.02 11.34
CA VAL A 40 -15.78 -3.22 9.96
C VAL A 40 -14.84 -4.17 9.21
N GLN A 41 -13.52 -3.97 9.30
CA GLN A 41 -12.53 -4.83 8.64
C GLN A 41 -12.64 -6.29 9.12
N ILE A 42 -12.70 -6.52 10.43
CA ILE A 42 -12.76 -7.87 11.00
C ILE A 42 -14.10 -8.54 10.70
N CYS A 43 -15.21 -7.79 10.73
CA CYS A 43 -16.51 -8.32 10.31
C CYS A 43 -16.50 -8.73 8.84
N LEU A 44 -15.78 -8.02 7.96
CA LEU A 44 -15.60 -8.43 6.57
C LEU A 44 -14.74 -9.70 6.45
N GLU A 45 -13.65 -9.82 7.21
CA GLU A 45 -12.83 -11.04 7.27
C GLU A 45 -13.63 -12.26 7.75
N LEU A 46 -14.53 -12.07 8.72
CA LEU A 46 -15.41 -13.10 9.27
C LEU A 46 -16.70 -13.32 8.45
N VAL A 47 -16.87 -12.63 7.31
CA VAL A 47 -18.06 -12.72 6.43
C VAL A 47 -19.36 -12.32 7.15
N ARG A 48 -19.28 -11.43 8.15
CA ARG A 48 -20.42 -10.88 8.92
C ARG A 48 -20.88 -9.53 8.35
N HIS A 49 -21.45 -9.56 7.15
CA HIS A 49 -21.79 -8.35 6.40
C HIS A 49 -22.79 -7.41 7.10
N ASP A 50 -23.78 -7.95 7.82
CA ASP A 50 -24.78 -7.12 8.50
C ASP A 50 -24.22 -6.37 9.70
N GLU A 51 -23.24 -6.96 10.36
CA GLU A 51 -22.55 -6.34 11.49
C GLU A 51 -21.55 -5.29 11.00
N ALA A 52 -20.85 -5.57 9.90
CA ALA A 52 -20.01 -4.58 9.23
C ALA A 52 -20.83 -3.34 8.79
N ARG A 53 -22.06 -3.53 8.31
CA ARG A 53 -22.99 -2.42 7.99
C ARG A 53 -23.40 -1.62 9.23
N ARG A 54 -23.68 -2.30 10.35
CA ARG A 54 -24.02 -1.61 11.61
C ARG A 54 -22.83 -0.81 12.13
N ALA A 55 -21.65 -1.42 12.16
CA ALA A 55 -20.40 -0.74 12.56
C ALA A 55 -20.11 0.48 11.66
N PHE A 56 -20.35 0.37 10.35
CA PHE A 56 -20.22 1.50 9.42
C PHE A 56 -21.14 2.68 9.77
N ALA A 57 -22.36 2.43 10.22
CA ALA A 57 -23.31 3.48 10.58
C ALA A 57 -22.85 4.31 11.80
N HIS A 58 -21.91 3.81 12.60
CA HIS A 58 -21.33 4.50 13.75
C HIS A 58 -20.13 5.39 13.40
N LEU A 59 -19.62 5.34 12.16
CA LEU A 59 -18.51 6.20 11.72
C LEU A 59 -19.05 7.59 11.36
N THR A 60 -18.55 8.62 12.04
CA THR A 60 -18.93 10.02 11.75
C THR A 60 -17.89 10.75 10.90
N ASP A 61 -16.60 10.42 11.05
CA ASP A 61 -15.53 11.01 10.26
C ASP A 61 -15.62 10.62 8.80
N SER A 62 -15.62 11.65 7.95
CA SER A 62 -15.78 11.51 6.50
C SER A 62 -14.67 10.66 5.86
N GLY A 63 -13.43 10.70 6.37
CA GLY A 63 -12.30 9.94 5.86
C GLY A 63 -12.41 8.45 6.21
N LEU A 64 -12.58 8.14 7.49
CA LEU A 64 -12.74 6.76 7.98
C LEU A 64 -14.01 6.12 7.44
N ARG A 65 -15.09 6.88 7.32
CA ARG A 65 -16.33 6.42 6.71
C ARG A 65 -16.13 6.12 5.23
N ARG A 66 -15.45 6.99 4.47
CA ARG A 66 -15.13 6.71 3.05
C ARG A 66 -14.27 5.45 2.90
N ARG A 67 -13.31 5.24 3.81
CA ARG A 67 -12.50 4.02 3.86
C ARG A 67 -13.34 2.77 4.12
N ALA A 68 -14.19 2.80 5.14
CA ALA A 68 -15.08 1.69 5.46
C ALA A 68 -16.06 1.40 4.31
N PHE A 69 -16.55 2.43 3.62
CA PHE A 69 -17.37 2.30 2.42
C PHE A 69 -16.61 1.61 1.27
N ASN A 70 -15.36 2.01 1.01
CA ASN A 70 -14.52 1.36 0.00
C ASN A 70 -14.30 -0.12 0.34
N LEU A 71 -14.05 -0.46 1.61
CA LEU A 71 -13.91 -1.84 2.06
C LEU A 71 -15.20 -2.67 1.88
N LEU A 72 -16.34 -2.11 2.26
CA LEU A 72 -17.65 -2.76 2.12
C LEU A 72 -18.01 -2.97 0.64
N SER A 73 -17.79 -1.96 -0.20
CA SER A 73 -18.06 -2.05 -1.63
C SER A 73 -17.13 -3.03 -2.35
N ALA A 74 -15.85 -3.09 -1.97
CA ALA A 74 -14.91 -4.10 -2.47
C ALA A 74 -15.33 -5.53 -2.09
N ALA A 75 -15.91 -5.71 -0.90
CA ALA A 75 -16.50 -6.98 -0.46
C ALA A 75 -17.88 -7.29 -1.08
N GLY A 76 -18.41 -6.42 -1.96
CA GLY A 76 -19.72 -6.58 -2.59
C GLY A 76 -20.91 -6.29 -1.67
N VAL A 77 -20.67 -5.72 -0.48
CA VAL A 77 -21.71 -5.35 0.48
C VAL A 77 -22.31 -4.02 0.06
N ARG A 78 -23.59 -4.03 -0.32
CA ARG A 78 -24.32 -2.80 -0.62
C ARG A 78 -24.55 -2.01 0.66
N VAL A 79 -24.12 -0.76 0.68
CA VAL A 79 -24.36 0.20 1.76
C VAL A 79 -25.06 1.39 1.13
N GLU A 80 -26.18 1.80 1.72
CA GLU A 80 -26.87 3.01 1.31
C GLU A 80 -26.08 4.21 1.83
N VAL A 81 -25.46 4.95 0.91
CA VAL A 81 -24.85 6.24 1.22
C VAL A 81 -26.00 7.24 1.33
N PRO A 82 -26.12 8.00 2.44
CA PRO A 82 -27.12 9.06 2.54
C PRO A 82 -27.03 9.99 1.32
N ALA A 83 -28.18 10.33 0.74
CA ALA A 83 -28.24 11.13 -0.50
C ALA A 83 -27.45 12.45 -0.38
N ASP A 84 -27.40 13.04 0.82
CA ASP A 84 -26.69 14.28 1.10
C ASP A 84 -25.16 14.17 0.93
N GLU A 85 -24.57 13.02 1.26
CA GLU A 85 -23.14 12.76 1.01
C GLU A 85 -22.84 12.46 -0.46
N ALA A 86 -23.78 11.78 -1.15
CA ALA A 86 -23.66 11.53 -2.58
C ALA A 86 -23.70 12.84 -3.38
N LEU A 87 -24.54 13.79 -2.97
CA LEU A 87 -24.63 15.14 -3.53
C LEU A 87 -23.37 15.96 -3.23
N ALA A 88 -22.86 15.95 -1.99
CA ALA A 88 -21.61 16.62 -1.64
C ALA A 88 -20.38 16.07 -2.40
N ALA A 89 -20.37 14.76 -2.72
CA ALA A 89 -19.33 14.14 -3.53
C ALA A 89 -19.41 14.53 -5.03
N THR A 90 -20.59 14.94 -5.51
CA THR A 90 -20.81 15.36 -6.91
C THR A 90 -20.70 16.87 -7.15
N ASP A 91 -20.85 17.70 -6.10
CA ASP A 91 -20.94 19.18 -6.20
C ASP A 91 -19.61 19.93 -6.03
N HIS A 92 -18.51 19.44 -6.60
CA HIS A 92 -17.28 20.24 -6.72
C HIS A 92 -17.03 20.72 -8.17
N PRO A 93 -17.62 21.87 -8.58
CA PRO A 93 -17.39 22.46 -9.88
C PRO A 93 -16.06 23.27 -9.95
N ARG A 94 -15.35 23.12 -11.09
CA ARG A 94 -14.36 24.03 -11.74
C ARG A 94 -12.92 24.10 -11.17
N SER A 95 -12.08 23.12 -11.45
CA SER A 95 -11.22 22.92 -12.64
C SER A 95 -9.88 23.68 -12.73
N SER A 96 -9.63 24.76 -11.96
CA SER A 96 -8.28 25.38 -11.90
C SER A 96 -7.64 25.28 -10.50
N ASN A 97 -8.39 25.63 -9.45
CA ASN A 97 -7.90 25.48 -8.07
C ASN A 97 -7.68 24.01 -7.70
N ARG A 98 -8.40 23.08 -8.33
CA ARG A 98 -8.29 21.65 -8.08
C ARG A 98 -6.88 21.08 -8.31
N LEU A 99 -6.11 21.60 -9.27
CA LEU A 99 -4.75 21.10 -9.50
C LEU A 99 -3.78 21.56 -8.40
N LEU A 100 -3.91 22.82 -7.97
CA LEU A 100 -3.10 23.36 -6.89
C LEU A 100 -3.50 22.75 -5.55
N GLU A 101 -4.79 22.54 -5.28
CA GLU A 101 -5.28 21.82 -4.10
C GLU A 101 -4.79 20.38 -4.09
N TRP A 102 -4.85 19.69 -5.22
CA TRP A 102 -4.33 18.34 -5.38
C TRP A 102 -2.82 18.25 -5.13
N LEU A 103 -2.06 19.19 -5.68
CA LEU A 103 -0.62 19.28 -5.43
C LEU A 103 -0.31 19.65 -3.97
N ALA A 104 -1.02 20.64 -3.43
CA ALA A 104 -0.88 21.08 -2.06
C ALA A 104 -1.23 19.97 -1.07
N ASP A 105 -2.22 19.13 -1.38
CA ASP A 105 -2.54 17.94 -0.60
C ASP A 105 -1.39 16.93 -0.62
N ALA A 106 -0.77 16.68 -1.78
CA ALA A 106 0.39 15.80 -1.87
C ALA A 106 1.60 16.31 -1.08
N PHE A 107 1.80 17.64 -1.00
CA PHE A 107 2.83 18.23 -0.14
C PHE A 107 2.44 18.21 1.34
N ARG A 108 1.20 18.56 1.67
CA ARG A 108 0.66 18.54 3.04
C ARG A 108 0.76 17.16 3.65
N PHE A 109 0.55 16.12 2.83
CA PHE A 109 0.74 14.73 3.21
C PHE A 109 2.14 14.44 3.77
N LEU A 110 3.21 15.05 3.23
CA LEU A 110 4.57 14.90 3.78
C LEU A 110 4.73 15.46 5.19
N PHE A 111 3.83 16.36 5.59
CA PHE A 111 3.84 17.01 6.89
C PHE A 111 2.89 16.35 7.90
N GLN A 112 2.23 15.24 7.55
CA GLN A 112 1.31 14.52 8.42
C GLN A 112 2.00 13.41 9.22
N ASP A 113 1.63 13.31 10.50
CA ASP A 113 2.08 12.29 11.46
C ASP A 113 3.60 12.09 11.52
N HIS A 114 4.08 10.92 11.08
CA HIS A 114 5.47 10.48 11.17
C HIS A 114 6.22 10.59 9.85
N LEU A 115 5.58 11.06 8.78
CA LEU A 115 6.21 11.28 7.47
C LEU A 115 7.31 12.35 7.49
N PRO A 116 7.21 13.48 8.23
CA PRO A 116 8.30 14.45 8.30
C PRO A 116 9.57 13.81 8.85
N LEU A 117 9.42 13.02 9.93
CA LEU A 117 10.53 12.29 10.53
C LEU A 117 11.10 11.26 9.55
N THR A 118 10.23 10.54 8.84
CA THR A 118 10.64 9.55 7.83
C THR A 118 11.44 10.20 6.70
N VAL A 119 11.01 11.36 6.20
CA VAL A 119 11.72 12.15 5.18
C VAL A 119 13.07 12.60 5.70
N VAL A 120 13.14 13.17 6.90
CA VAL A 120 14.40 13.63 7.51
C VAL A 120 15.37 12.46 7.69
N VAL A 121 14.91 11.34 8.24
CA VAL A 121 15.73 10.13 8.45
C VAL A 121 16.20 9.57 7.11
N ALA A 122 15.32 9.40 6.13
CA ALA A 122 15.69 8.89 4.80
C ALA A 122 16.71 9.80 4.10
N THR A 123 16.53 11.12 4.20
CA THR A 123 17.44 12.14 3.63
C THR A 123 18.80 12.09 4.31
N ALA A 124 18.84 11.99 5.65
CA ALA A 124 20.08 11.88 6.42
C ALA A 124 20.80 10.54 6.24
N THR A 125 20.06 9.48 5.89
CA THR A 125 20.62 8.14 5.71
C THR A 125 21.58 8.10 4.51
N PHE A 126 21.30 8.82 3.42
CA PHE A 126 22.19 8.87 2.25
C PHE A 126 23.63 9.31 2.58
N PRO A 127 23.88 10.52 3.11
CA PRO A 127 25.24 10.97 3.39
C PRO A 127 25.92 10.13 4.47
N LEU A 128 25.18 9.62 5.47
CA LEU A 128 25.74 8.76 6.51
C LEU A 128 26.23 7.42 5.95
N VAL A 129 25.35 6.74 5.22
CA VAL A 129 25.63 5.41 4.67
C VAL A 129 26.70 5.48 3.59
N ILE A 130 26.66 6.51 2.75
CA ILE A 130 27.62 6.70 1.66
C ILE A 130 28.95 7.24 2.17
N GLY A 131 28.94 8.13 3.16
CA GLY A 131 30.15 8.59 3.84
C GLY A 131 30.88 7.44 4.53
N LEU A 132 30.14 6.57 5.23
CA LEU A 132 30.68 5.35 5.82
C LEU A 132 31.23 4.40 4.74
N GLY A 133 30.48 4.19 3.66
CA GLY A 133 30.94 3.40 2.51
C GLY A 133 32.22 3.97 1.88
N GLY A 134 32.33 5.29 1.74
CA GLY A 134 33.52 5.98 1.24
C GLY A 134 34.74 5.80 2.13
N VAL A 135 34.58 5.94 3.46
CA VAL A 135 35.67 5.73 4.42
C VAL A 135 36.15 4.28 4.42
N LEU A 136 35.23 3.31 4.35
CA LEU A 136 35.56 1.89 4.29
C LEU A 136 36.27 1.50 2.98
N THR A 137 36.03 2.24 1.90
CA THR A 137 36.61 1.96 0.57
C THR A 137 37.88 2.75 0.27
N ALA A 138 38.19 3.81 1.02
CA ALA A 138 39.36 4.66 0.83
C ALA A 138 40.72 3.92 0.97
N GLY A 139 40.74 2.73 1.58
CA GLY A 139 41.95 1.93 1.82
C GLY A 139 42.24 0.83 0.80
N VAL A 140 41.36 0.58 -0.16
CA VAL A 140 41.49 -0.55 -1.10
C VAL A 140 41.83 -0.01 -2.49
N GLN A 141 42.79 -0.62 -3.20
CA GLN A 141 43.26 -0.14 -4.52
C GLN A 141 42.57 -0.82 -5.72
N SER A 142 41.57 -1.66 -5.48
CA SER A 142 40.91 -2.44 -6.54
C SER A 142 39.88 -1.61 -7.32
N SER A 143 40.19 -1.28 -8.58
CA SER A 143 39.44 -0.34 -9.42
C SER A 143 37.97 -0.70 -9.71
N LEU A 144 37.59 -1.99 -9.71
CA LEU A 144 36.23 -2.42 -10.08
C LEU A 144 35.37 -2.94 -8.91
N LEU A 145 35.97 -3.58 -7.91
CA LEU A 145 35.23 -4.12 -6.76
C LEU A 145 34.70 -3.02 -5.84
N LEU A 146 35.43 -1.91 -5.72
CA LEU A 146 35.08 -0.79 -4.85
C LEU A 146 33.78 -0.07 -5.23
N PRO A 147 33.55 0.34 -6.49
CA PRO A 147 32.30 1.00 -6.86
C PRO A 147 31.11 0.06 -6.67
N LEU A 148 31.27 -1.25 -6.90
CA LEU A 148 30.20 -2.23 -6.72
C LEU A 148 29.81 -2.37 -5.23
N ILE A 149 30.80 -2.43 -4.34
CA ILE A 149 30.56 -2.51 -2.89
C ILE A 149 29.94 -1.20 -2.39
N ALA A 150 30.39 -0.05 -2.87
CA ALA A 150 29.83 1.26 -2.53
C ALA A 150 28.39 1.45 -3.05
N LEU A 151 28.00 0.71 -4.09
CA LEU A 151 26.64 0.75 -4.65
C LEU A 151 25.62 0.03 -3.75
N VAL A 152 26.03 -1.01 -3.01
CA VAL A 152 25.12 -1.80 -2.17
C VAL A 152 24.40 -0.94 -1.12
N PRO A 153 25.11 -0.10 -0.32
CA PRO A 153 24.44 0.75 0.64
C PRO A 153 23.55 1.82 -0.03
N ALA A 154 23.99 2.39 -1.15
CA ALA A 154 23.17 3.34 -1.92
C ALA A 154 21.86 2.70 -2.41
N LEU A 155 21.94 1.52 -3.02
CA LEU A 155 20.77 0.76 -3.47
C LEU A 155 19.87 0.38 -2.30
N SER A 156 20.42 0.05 -1.13
CA SER A 156 19.62 -0.26 0.05
C SER A 156 18.74 0.92 0.48
N VAL A 157 19.28 2.15 0.46
CA VAL A 157 18.54 3.37 0.81
C VAL A 157 17.49 3.69 -0.26
N VAL A 158 17.86 3.58 -1.54
CA VAL A 158 16.92 3.77 -2.66
C VAL A 158 15.77 2.75 -2.60
N GLY A 159 16.08 1.49 -2.31
CA GLY A 159 15.08 0.43 -2.16
C GLY A 159 14.15 0.68 -0.99
N LEU A 160 14.69 1.12 0.15
CA LEU A 160 13.91 1.49 1.33
C LEU A 160 12.92 2.63 1.03
N ILE A 161 13.40 3.71 0.41
CA ILE A 161 12.56 4.85 0.00
C ILE A 161 11.53 4.40 -1.03
N GLY A 162 11.94 3.56 -1.97
CA GLY A 162 11.06 2.96 -2.96
C GLY A 162 9.95 2.10 -2.36
N ALA A 163 10.26 1.29 -1.35
CA ALA A 163 9.28 0.48 -0.62
C ALA A 163 8.27 1.37 0.14
N LEU A 164 8.74 2.42 0.80
CA LEU A 164 7.86 3.40 1.45
C LEU A 164 7.01 4.15 0.42
N GLY A 165 7.60 4.58 -0.70
CA GLY A 165 6.88 5.17 -1.82
C GLY A 165 5.82 4.23 -2.40
N ARG A 166 6.14 2.95 -2.55
CA ARG A 166 5.17 1.92 -2.96
C ARG A 166 3.99 1.83 -2.00
N ARG A 167 4.21 1.90 -0.69
CA ARG A 167 3.11 1.90 0.29
C ARG A 167 2.25 3.14 0.17
N ILE A 168 2.88 4.32 0.09
CA ILE A 168 2.17 5.59 -0.16
C ILE A 168 1.34 5.47 -1.44
N LEU A 169 1.89 4.90 -2.52
CA LEU A 169 1.19 4.68 -3.78
C LEU A 169 -0.02 3.77 -3.62
N ILE A 170 0.14 2.61 -2.95
CA ILE A 170 -0.93 1.63 -2.74
C ILE A 170 -2.04 2.25 -1.88
N GLU A 171 -1.71 2.88 -0.77
CA GLU A 171 -2.70 3.47 0.14
C GLU A 171 -3.40 4.67 -0.51
N ALA A 172 -2.63 5.54 -1.18
CA ALA A 172 -3.17 6.63 -1.97
C ALA A 172 -4.02 6.14 -3.15
N SER A 173 -3.82 4.91 -3.64
CA SER A 173 -4.68 4.29 -4.65
C SER A 173 -5.96 3.67 -4.08
N GLN A 174 -6.02 3.46 -2.77
CA GLN A 174 -7.21 2.98 -2.05
C GLN A 174 -8.07 4.13 -1.51
N GLY A 175 -7.59 5.37 -1.66
CA GLY A 175 -8.23 6.59 -1.20
C GLY A 175 -8.01 6.82 0.29
N LEU A 176 -6.91 6.28 0.84
CA LEU A 176 -6.49 6.51 2.20
C LEU A 176 -5.68 7.81 2.24
N ASP A 177 -6.05 8.71 3.14
CA ASP A 177 -5.35 9.99 3.32
C ASP A 177 -4.34 9.95 4.49
N ASP A 178 -4.37 8.88 5.28
CA ASP A 178 -3.48 8.68 6.43
C ASP A 178 -2.05 8.31 6.00
N ALA A 179 -1.08 8.59 6.85
CA ALA A 179 0.30 8.15 6.66
C ALA A 179 0.41 6.61 6.79
N PRO A 180 1.13 5.93 5.87
CA PRO A 180 1.27 4.48 5.90
C PRO A 180 1.98 4.01 7.16
N GLU A 181 1.49 2.92 7.75
CA GLU A 181 2.16 2.31 8.89
C GLU A 181 3.51 1.72 8.47
N VAL A 182 4.56 2.02 9.26
CA VAL A 182 5.90 1.51 9.02
C VAL A 182 5.92 0.00 9.26
N PRO A 183 6.23 -0.83 8.24
CA PRO A 183 6.25 -2.27 8.42
C PRO A 183 7.41 -2.75 9.28
N ALA A 184 7.29 -4.01 9.71
CA ALA A 184 8.43 -4.74 10.24
C ALA A 184 9.59 -4.79 9.23
N LEU A 185 10.81 -4.69 9.73
CA LEU A 185 12.05 -4.61 8.93
C LEU A 185 12.16 -5.73 7.87
N GLY A 186 11.77 -6.97 8.20
CA GLY A 186 11.84 -8.09 7.26
C GLY A 186 10.94 -7.91 6.03
N ALA A 187 9.71 -7.40 6.23
CA ALA A 187 8.80 -7.09 5.13
C ALA A 187 9.33 -5.91 4.31
N LEU A 188 9.89 -4.90 4.98
CA LEU A 188 10.48 -3.72 4.35
C LEU A 188 11.65 -4.07 3.43
N VAL A 189 12.55 -4.96 3.86
CA VAL A 189 13.68 -5.45 3.05
C VAL A 189 13.19 -6.21 1.82
N HIS A 190 12.18 -7.07 1.98
CA HIS A 190 11.60 -7.81 0.86
C HIS A 190 10.93 -6.86 -0.15
N GLU A 191 10.13 -5.92 0.32
CA GLU A 191 9.49 -4.89 -0.51
C GLU A 191 10.52 -3.99 -1.21
N ALA A 192 11.61 -3.62 -0.52
CA ALA A 192 12.70 -2.84 -1.08
C ALA A 192 13.42 -3.56 -2.21
N GLY A 193 13.78 -4.84 -2.01
CA GLY A 193 14.41 -5.66 -3.04
C GLY A 193 13.52 -5.82 -4.28
N ARG A 194 12.22 -6.06 -4.06
CA ARG A 194 11.23 -6.14 -5.13
C ARG A 194 11.10 -4.82 -5.89
N PHE A 195 10.98 -3.71 -5.18
CA PHE A 195 10.88 -2.38 -5.79
C PHE A 195 12.12 -2.05 -6.63
N LEU A 196 13.32 -2.33 -6.12
CA LEU A 196 14.56 -2.12 -6.86
C LEU A 196 14.59 -2.94 -8.15
N LEU A 197 14.22 -4.22 -8.09
CA LEU A 197 14.21 -5.08 -9.26
C LEU A 197 13.20 -4.59 -10.30
N ASP A 198 11.96 -4.32 -9.90
CA ASP A 198 10.91 -3.84 -10.80
C ASP A 198 11.25 -2.45 -11.38
N GLY A 199 11.73 -1.53 -10.53
CA GLY A 199 12.10 -0.17 -10.91
C GLY A 199 13.30 -0.13 -11.85
N THR A 200 14.36 -0.91 -11.59
CA THR A 200 15.53 -0.98 -12.46
C THR A 200 15.19 -1.64 -13.80
N ALA A 201 14.44 -2.74 -13.80
CA ALA A 201 14.01 -3.39 -15.03
C ALA A 201 13.18 -2.44 -15.92
N LEU A 202 12.21 -1.73 -15.34
CA LEU A 202 11.40 -0.76 -16.07
C LEU A 202 12.23 0.45 -16.53
N ALA A 203 13.15 0.95 -15.70
CA ALA A 203 14.03 2.05 -16.09
C ALA A 203 14.92 1.66 -17.27
N VAL A 204 15.49 0.46 -17.27
CA VAL A 204 16.28 -0.06 -18.40
C VAL A 204 15.43 -0.18 -19.67
N ILE A 205 14.19 -0.66 -19.56
CA ILE A 205 13.30 -0.81 -20.73
C ILE A 205 12.88 0.55 -21.32
N PHE A 206 12.49 1.52 -20.47
CA PHE A 206 11.93 2.79 -20.94
C PHE A 206 12.96 3.89 -21.15
N LEU A 207 14.03 3.96 -20.35
CA LEU A 207 15.07 4.99 -20.43
C LEU A 207 16.34 4.48 -21.09
N GLY A 208 16.62 3.17 -21.00
CA GLY A 208 17.83 2.55 -21.53
C GLY A 208 18.06 2.83 -23.03
N PRO A 209 17.07 2.73 -23.92
CA PRO A 209 17.27 3.07 -25.33
C PRO A 209 17.76 4.50 -25.55
N ALA A 210 17.22 5.48 -24.82
CA ALA A 210 17.64 6.88 -24.93
C ALA A 210 19.08 7.09 -24.45
N VAL A 211 19.48 6.40 -23.37
CA VAL A 211 20.86 6.40 -22.86
C VAL A 211 21.81 5.74 -23.86
N LEU A 212 21.42 4.59 -24.43
CA LEU A 212 22.22 3.90 -25.45
C LEU A 212 22.38 4.76 -26.72
N PHE A 213 21.33 5.46 -27.16
CA PHE A 213 21.44 6.39 -28.29
C PHE A 213 22.39 7.55 -27.97
N ALA A 214 22.35 8.10 -26.76
CA ALA A 214 23.25 9.16 -26.32
C ALA A 214 24.72 8.73 -26.38
N GLU A 215 25.03 7.51 -25.92
CA GLU A 215 26.41 7.00 -25.85
C GLU A 215 26.94 6.51 -27.20
N TYR A 216 26.14 5.75 -27.95
CA TYR A 216 26.66 4.99 -29.10
C TYR A 216 26.33 5.61 -30.45
N ALA A 217 25.18 6.27 -30.59
CA ALA A 217 24.65 6.55 -31.92
C ALA A 217 25.14 7.87 -32.53
N ARG A 218 25.98 8.65 -31.83
CA ARG A 218 26.30 10.05 -32.16
C ARG A 218 25.05 10.85 -32.59
N THR A 219 23.89 10.45 -32.08
CA THR A 219 22.61 11.05 -32.44
C THR A 219 22.58 12.45 -31.88
N GLY A 220 21.95 13.37 -32.63
CA GLY A 220 21.78 14.73 -32.14
C GLY A 220 21.07 14.75 -30.79
N LEU A 221 21.48 15.68 -29.93
CA LEU A 221 20.86 15.96 -28.63
C LEU A 221 19.31 15.97 -28.65
N PRO A 222 18.62 16.48 -29.69
CA PRO A 222 17.16 16.44 -29.75
C PRO A 222 16.55 15.03 -29.69
N ALA A 223 17.19 14.03 -30.33
CA ALA A 223 16.69 12.66 -30.32
C ALA A 223 16.79 12.03 -28.93
N VAL A 224 17.89 12.30 -28.21
CA VAL A 224 18.10 11.86 -26.83
C VAL A 224 17.08 12.50 -25.91
N VAL A 225 16.87 13.81 -26.02
CA VAL A 225 15.88 14.54 -25.22
C VAL A 225 14.47 14.01 -25.46
N LEU A 226 14.11 13.77 -26.73
CA LEU A 226 12.80 13.19 -27.07
C LEU A 226 12.65 11.77 -26.52
N GLY A 227 13.70 10.95 -26.61
CA GLY A 227 13.72 9.59 -26.04
C GLY A 227 13.58 9.59 -24.52
N LEU A 228 14.29 10.48 -23.82
CA LEU A 228 14.18 10.65 -22.36
C LEU A 228 12.81 11.21 -21.94
N ALA A 229 12.24 12.13 -22.71
CA ALA A 229 10.90 12.65 -22.46
C ALA A 229 9.83 11.56 -22.65
N ALA A 230 9.92 10.78 -23.72
CA ALA A 230 9.02 9.64 -23.95
C ALA A 230 9.19 8.56 -22.86
N GLY A 231 10.43 8.18 -22.55
CA GLY A 231 10.71 7.20 -21.49
C GLY A 231 10.26 7.69 -20.12
N GLY A 232 10.57 8.93 -19.75
CA GLY A 232 10.21 9.53 -18.47
C GLY A 232 8.73 9.85 -18.32
N THR A 233 7.97 9.97 -19.42
CA THR A 233 6.51 10.09 -19.38
C THR A 233 5.82 8.72 -19.29
N LEU A 234 6.41 7.64 -19.80
CA LEU A 234 5.82 6.29 -19.75
C LEU A 234 6.25 5.50 -18.51
N PHE A 235 7.47 5.70 -18.03
CA PHE A 235 8.06 4.98 -16.91
C PHE A 235 7.26 5.10 -15.61
N PRO A 236 6.82 6.29 -15.14
CA PRO A 236 6.07 6.41 -13.89
C PRO A 236 4.74 5.65 -13.91
N MET A 237 4.00 5.73 -15.04
CA MET A 237 2.76 4.95 -15.21
C MET A 237 3.04 3.45 -15.21
N ALA A 238 4.05 2.99 -15.95
CA ALA A 238 4.39 1.57 -15.99
C ALA A 238 4.82 1.05 -14.61
N LEU A 239 5.60 1.84 -13.88
CA LEU A 239 6.01 1.53 -12.51
C LEU A 239 4.81 1.48 -11.58
N ALA A 240 3.93 2.49 -11.59
CA ALA A 240 2.75 2.51 -10.75
C ALA A 240 1.82 1.31 -11.03
N MET A 241 1.59 0.97 -12.30
CA MET A 241 0.84 -0.23 -12.67
C MET A 241 1.50 -1.53 -12.19
N ARG A 242 2.83 -1.63 -12.30
CA ARG A 242 3.60 -2.79 -11.85
C ARG A 242 3.48 -2.97 -10.33
N GLN A 243 3.59 -1.87 -9.58
CA GLN A 243 3.53 -1.88 -8.13
C GLN A 243 2.12 -2.16 -7.57
N LEU A 244 1.05 -1.80 -8.31
CA LEU A 244 -0.34 -2.05 -7.92
C LEU A 244 -0.84 -3.44 -8.30
N ARG A 245 -0.47 -3.94 -9.48
CA ARG A 245 -1.05 -5.19 -10.03
C ARG A 245 -0.13 -6.39 -9.93
N ASP A 246 1.14 -6.20 -9.59
CA ASP A 246 2.14 -7.27 -9.48
C ASP A 246 2.32 -8.09 -10.77
N ASP A 247 1.85 -7.57 -11.92
CA ASP A 247 1.88 -8.19 -13.24
C ASP A 247 2.78 -7.41 -14.22
N TRP A 248 3.46 -8.11 -15.13
CA TRP A 248 4.23 -7.49 -16.23
C TRP A 248 3.37 -6.99 -17.40
N SER A 249 2.04 -7.04 -17.24
CA SER A 249 1.13 -6.53 -18.25
C SER A 249 1.21 -5.00 -18.45
N CYS A 250 1.91 -4.29 -17.57
CA CYS A 250 2.29 -2.88 -17.71
C CYS A 250 3.20 -2.61 -18.92
N LEU A 251 3.92 -3.62 -19.42
CA LEU A 251 4.73 -3.52 -20.64
C LEU A 251 3.89 -3.56 -21.92
N SER A 252 2.61 -3.94 -21.84
CA SER A 252 1.72 -3.94 -23.00
C SER A 252 1.41 -2.50 -23.41
N PRO A 253 1.80 -2.05 -24.62
CA PRO A 253 1.56 -0.67 -25.05
C PRO A 253 0.07 -0.34 -25.07
N MET A 254 -0.77 -1.30 -25.46
CA MET A 254 -2.23 -1.13 -25.48
C MET A 254 -2.79 -0.81 -24.09
N LYS A 255 -2.33 -1.52 -23.05
CA LYS A 255 -2.79 -1.28 -21.67
C LYS A 255 -2.23 0.05 -21.13
N LEU A 256 -0.96 0.33 -21.41
CA LEU A 256 -0.29 1.54 -20.95
C LEU A 256 -0.93 2.81 -21.55
N PHE A 257 -1.12 2.85 -22.87
CA PHE A 257 -1.76 3.98 -23.55
C PHE A 257 -3.25 4.11 -23.21
N ALA A 258 -3.96 2.99 -23.02
CA ALA A 258 -5.35 3.03 -22.55
C ALA A 258 -5.45 3.67 -21.15
N ASN A 259 -4.56 3.30 -20.23
CA ASN A 259 -4.51 3.91 -18.91
C ASN A 259 -4.06 5.37 -18.95
N LEU A 260 -3.07 5.71 -19.78
CA LEU A 260 -2.62 7.09 -19.98
C LEU A 260 -3.75 7.99 -20.50
N ARG A 261 -4.52 7.48 -21.48
CA ARG A 261 -5.67 8.20 -22.04
C ARG A 261 -6.79 8.40 -21.00
N ARG A 262 -7.06 7.40 -20.15
CA ARG A 262 -8.04 7.49 -19.06
C ARG A 262 -7.59 8.45 -17.96
N ALA A 263 -6.30 8.42 -17.60
CA ALA A 263 -5.74 9.33 -16.61
C ALA A 263 -5.86 10.81 -17.04
N GLY A 264 -5.92 11.06 -18.36
CA GLY A 264 -6.21 12.36 -18.93
C GLY A 264 -5.14 13.42 -18.60
N PRO A 265 -5.51 14.71 -18.56
CA PRO A 265 -4.54 15.79 -18.37
C PRO A 265 -3.89 15.78 -16.97
N ARG A 266 -4.55 15.22 -15.95
CA ARG A 266 -4.02 15.16 -14.57
C ARG A 266 -2.71 14.39 -14.51
N TYR A 267 -2.61 13.29 -15.26
CA TYR A 267 -1.37 12.53 -15.34
C TYR A 267 -0.21 13.36 -15.90
N PHE A 268 -0.44 14.11 -16.99
CA PHE A 268 0.59 14.94 -17.57
C PHE A 268 1.04 16.05 -16.62
N VAL A 269 0.10 16.63 -15.85
CA VAL A 269 0.45 17.56 -14.77
C VAL A 269 1.31 16.87 -13.71
N ALA A 270 0.93 15.66 -13.27
CA ALA A 270 1.74 14.84 -12.34
C ALA A 270 3.17 14.66 -12.84
N VAL A 271 3.31 14.29 -14.12
CA VAL A 271 4.60 14.06 -14.77
C VAL A 271 5.42 15.34 -14.90
N ILE A 272 4.80 16.46 -15.29
CA ILE A 272 5.50 17.76 -15.35
C ILE A 272 6.00 18.15 -13.96
N VAL A 273 5.15 18.04 -12.94
CA VAL A 273 5.54 18.25 -11.54
C VAL A 273 6.67 17.28 -11.14
N SER A 274 6.64 16.03 -11.61
CA SER A 274 7.73 15.06 -11.46
C SER A 274 9.04 15.58 -11.98
N PHE A 275 9.06 16.03 -13.23
CA PHE A 275 10.27 16.55 -13.85
C PHE A 275 10.79 17.79 -13.14
N VAL A 276 9.90 18.71 -12.75
CA VAL A 276 10.28 19.93 -12.02
C VAL A 276 10.90 19.58 -10.66
N LEU A 277 10.30 18.64 -9.92
CA LEU A 277 10.81 18.23 -8.60
C LEU A 277 12.10 17.42 -8.68
N ILE A 278 12.32 16.67 -9.77
CA ILE A 278 13.56 15.90 -9.99
C ILE A 278 14.66 16.77 -10.60
N ALA A 279 14.34 17.91 -11.22
CA ALA A 279 15.30 18.77 -11.89
C ALA A 279 16.51 19.18 -11.02
N PRO A 280 16.37 19.55 -9.72
CA PRO A 280 17.51 19.84 -8.86
C PRO A 280 18.47 18.65 -8.73
N ALA A 281 17.95 17.44 -8.56
CA ALA A 281 18.74 16.22 -8.48
C ALA A 281 19.47 15.94 -9.81
N ALA A 282 18.80 16.16 -10.95
CA ALA A 282 19.40 16.00 -12.27
C ALA A 282 20.52 17.04 -12.54
N VAL A 283 20.31 18.30 -12.14
CA VAL A 283 21.32 19.36 -12.23
C VAL A 283 22.52 19.03 -11.34
N SER A 284 22.29 18.59 -10.11
CA SER A 284 23.37 18.15 -9.22
C SER A 284 24.13 16.95 -9.76
N PHE A 285 23.44 15.98 -10.38
CA PHE A 285 24.08 14.85 -11.05
C PHE A 285 24.98 15.32 -12.20
N TRP A 286 24.48 16.25 -13.03
CA TRP A 286 25.25 16.80 -14.15
C TRP A 286 26.47 17.61 -13.68
N LEU A 287 26.31 18.47 -12.66
CA LEU A 287 27.40 19.26 -12.08
C LEU A 287 28.47 18.39 -11.39
N THR A 288 28.10 17.20 -10.93
CA THR A 288 29.01 16.24 -10.30
C THR A 288 29.51 15.18 -11.28
N ALA A 289 29.20 15.30 -12.58
CA ALA A 289 29.72 14.41 -13.62
C ALA A 289 31.26 14.43 -13.63
N GLY A 290 31.89 13.25 -13.58
CA GLY A 290 33.35 13.11 -13.47
C GLY A 290 33.90 13.10 -12.02
N SER A 291 33.07 13.41 -11.02
CA SER A 291 33.43 13.16 -9.62
C SER A 291 33.25 11.68 -9.25
N ALA A 292 33.73 11.30 -8.07
CA ALA A 292 33.57 9.93 -7.59
C ALA A 292 32.09 9.60 -7.37
N LEU A 293 31.67 8.39 -7.75
CA LEU A 293 30.28 7.94 -7.75
C LEU A 293 29.60 8.09 -6.36
N TYR A 294 30.34 7.88 -5.27
CA TYR A 294 29.81 8.08 -3.92
C TYR A 294 29.41 9.55 -3.67
N LEU A 295 30.19 10.51 -4.18
CA LEU A 295 29.88 11.93 -4.04
C LEU A 295 28.58 12.23 -4.78
N GLN A 296 28.47 11.76 -6.02
CA GLN A 296 27.27 11.94 -6.83
C GLN A 296 26.02 11.41 -6.11
N ILE A 297 26.06 10.16 -5.62
CA ILE A 297 24.90 9.58 -4.92
C ILE A 297 24.62 10.32 -3.60
N SER A 298 25.64 10.75 -2.85
CA SER A 298 25.45 11.46 -1.59
C SER A 298 24.77 12.83 -1.74
N VAL A 299 24.96 13.48 -2.89
CA VAL A 299 24.33 14.77 -3.22
C VAL A 299 22.97 14.56 -3.87
N VAL A 300 22.87 13.64 -4.83
CA VAL A 300 21.65 13.39 -5.61
C VAL A 300 20.58 12.65 -4.79
N GLY A 301 20.97 11.69 -3.96
CA GLY A 301 20.07 10.85 -3.18
C GLY A 301 19.11 11.63 -2.27
N PRO A 302 19.61 12.51 -1.39
CA PRO A 302 18.79 13.39 -0.55
C PRO A 302 17.75 14.21 -1.35
N LEU A 303 18.14 14.69 -2.52
CA LEU A 303 17.28 15.52 -3.38
C LEU A 303 16.14 14.71 -4.03
N LEU A 304 16.24 13.39 -4.08
CA LEU A 304 15.21 12.51 -4.66
C LEU A 304 14.15 12.04 -3.64
N VAL A 305 14.41 12.13 -2.33
CA VAL A 305 13.50 11.60 -1.29
C VAL A 305 12.12 12.23 -1.39
N VAL A 306 12.06 13.56 -1.32
CA VAL A 306 10.81 14.32 -1.37
C VAL A 306 10.08 14.12 -2.71
N PRO A 307 10.74 14.27 -3.88
CA PRO A 307 10.09 13.98 -5.15
C PRO A 307 9.48 12.58 -5.22
N ILE A 308 10.17 11.53 -4.76
CA ILE A 308 9.64 10.15 -4.81
C ILE A 308 8.35 10.01 -4.01
N PHE A 309 8.26 10.59 -2.81
CA PHE A 309 7.05 10.51 -1.99
C PHE A 309 5.90 11.34 -2.56
N VAL A 310 6.17 12.57 -3.04
CA VAL A 310 5.16 13.38 -3.73
C VAL A 310 4.65 12.66 -4.96
N MET A 311 5.54 12.08 -5.77
CA MET A 311 5.15 11.29 -6.94
C MET A 311 4.30 10.09 -6.57
N SER A 312 4.70 9.34 -5.56
CA SER A 312 3.95 8.17 -5.12
C SER A 312 2.52 8.53 -4.74
N ARG A 313 2.34 9.67 -4.05
CA ARG A 313 1.03 10.20 -3.67
C ARG A 313 0.21 10.67 -4.88
N LEU A 314 0.81 11.49 -5.76
CA LEU A 314 0.15 11.99 -6.96
C LEU A 314 -0.28 10.83 -7.88
N PHE A 315 0.62 9.89 -8.16
CA PHE A 315 0.30 8.74 -9.01
C PHE A 315 -0.75 7.82 -8.38
N GLY A 316 -0.74 7.63 -7.06
CA GLY A 316 -1.76 6.85 -6.36
C GLY A 316 -3.16 7.44 -6.54
N GLN A 317 -3.28 8.76 -6.36
CA GLN A 317 -4.53 9.47 -6.59
C GLN A 317 -4.97 9.43 -8.07
N THR A 318 -4.05 9.53 -9.03
CA THR A 318 -4.41 9.35 -10.45
C THR A 318 -4.91 7.94 -10.77
N MET A 319 -4.43 6.91 -10.07
CA MET A 319 -4.87 5.53 -10.29
C MET A 319 -6.29 5.30 -9.80
N ILE A 320 -6.70 5.93 -8.69
CA ILE A 320 -8.11 5.94 -8.25
C ILE A 320 -9.01 6.50 -9.33
N ASP A 321 -8.64 7.64 -9.91
CA ASP A 321 -9.47 8.29 -10.93
C ASP A 321 -9.66 7.35 -12.14
N ILE A 322 -8.59 6.66 -12.57
CA ILE A 322 -8.65 5.66 -13.66
C ILE A 322 -9.59 4.50 -13.29
N GLU A 323 -9.54 4.00 -12.05
CA GLU A 323 -10.39 2.90 -11.59
C GLU A 323 -11.86 3.29 -11.41
N ARG A 324 -12.12 4.52 -10.96
CA ARG A 324 -13.47 5.10 -10.89
C ARG A 324 -14.10 5.21 -12.26
N GLU A 325 -13.38 5.81 -13.22
CA GLU A 325 -13.86 5.91 -14.60
C GLU A 325 -14.15 4.53 -15.20
N ARG A 326 -13.28 3.56 -14.96
CA ARG A 326 -13.49 2.19 -15.42
C ARG A 326 -14.76 1.58 -14.82
N SER A 327 -14.95 1.74 -13.52
CA SER A 327 -16.12 1.21 -12.80
C SER A 327 -17.42 1.85 -13.30
N ASP A 328 -17.40 3.15 -13.61
CA ASP A 328 -18.56 3.87 -14.12
C ASP A 328 -18.92 3.42 -15.55
N ILE A 329 -17.93 3.19 -16.41
CA ILE A 329 -18.15 2.61 -17.74
C ILE A 329 -18.76 1.20 -17.63
N GLU A 330 -18.24 0.34 -16.75
CA GLU A 330 -18.76 -1.01 -16.54
C GLU A 330 -20.19 -0.99 -15.98
N ARG A 331 -20.52 -0.05 -15.09
CA ARG A 331 -21.89 0.20 -14.59
C ARG A 331 -22.83 0.66 -15.70
N GLN A 332 -22.41 1.62 -16.53
CA GLN A 332 -23.19 2.12 -17.67
C GLN A 332 -23.45 1.02 -18.70
N GLN A 333 -22.45 0.20 -19.02
CA GLN A 333 -22.60 -0.95 -19.92
C GLN A 333 -23.55 -2.00 -19.35
N SER A 334 -23.45 -2.29 -18.05
CA SER A 334 -24.35 -3.21 -17.35
C SER A 334 -25.80 -2.69 -17.34
N ALA A 335 -25.99 -1.39 -17.14
CA ALA A 335 -27.30 -0.75 -17.19
C ALA A 335 -27.90 -0.79 -18.61
N ALA A 336 -27.11 -0.46 -19.64
CA ALA A 336 -27.55 -0.53 -21.03
C ALA A 336 -27.94 -1.96 -21.43
N THR A 337 -27.16 -2.96 -21.03
CA THR A 337 -27.45 -4.38 -21.31
C THR A 337 -28.74 -4.84 -20.63
N ARG A 338 -29.02 -4.38 -19.40
CA ARG A 338 -30.29 -4.66 -18.71
C ARG A 338 -31.48 -4.04 -19.42
N VAL A 339 -31.37 -2.79 -19.88
CA VAL A 339 -32.45 -2.12 -20.62
C VAL A 339 -32.75 -2.85 -21.92
N VAL A 340 -31.72 -3.30 -22.65
CA VAL A 340 -31.91 -4.07 -23.90
C VAL A 340 -32.53 -5.44 -23.61
N GLY A 341 -32.05 -6.18 -22.60
CA GLY A 341 -32.64 -7.47 -22.22
C GLY A 341 -34.10 -7.36 -21.76
N GLN A 342 -34.44 -6.29 -21.03
CA GLN A 342 -35.81 -6.06 -20.57
C GLN A 342 -36.73 -5.65 -21.73
N ARG A 343 -36.22 -4.93 -22.74
CA ARG A 343 -37.01 -4.57 -23.93
C ARG A 343 -37.34 -5.80 -24.78
N VAL A 344 -36.41 -6.75 -24.92
CA VAL A 344 -36.64 -8.00 -25.66
C VAL A 344 -37.67 -8.90 -24.97
N VAL A 345 -37.68 -8.98 -23.63
CA VAL A 345 -38.67 -9.79 -22.89
C VAL A 345 -40.08 -9.17 -22.92
N THR A 346 -40.20 -7.86 -23.14
CA THR A 346 -41.51 -7.19 -23.16
C THR A 346 -42.15 -7.14 -24.55
N GLN A 347 -41.41 -7.45 -25.62
CA GLN A 347 -41.90 -7.30 -27.00
C GLN A 347 -42.38 -8.60 -27.67
N ASP A 348 -42.08 -9.78 -27.11
CA ASP A 348 -42.45 -11.09 -27.68
C ASP A 348 -43.56 -11.83 -26.90
N ALA A 349 -44.42 -11.10 -26.19
CA ALA A 349 -45.74 -11.61 -25.84
C ALA A 349 -46.79 -11.03 -26.80
N PRO A 350 -46.91 -11.53 -28.05
CA PRO A 350 -48.12 -11.30 -28.81
C PRO A 350 -49.26 -11.86 -27.95
N LEU A 351 -50.21 -10.98 -27.64
CA LEU A 351 -51.50 -11.31 -27.05
C LEU A 351 -52.20 -12.33 -27.96
N LEU A 352 -51.84 -13.61 -27.83
CA LEU A 352 -52.64 -14.70 -28.36
C LEU A 352 -53.88 -14.73 -27.47
N ALA A 353 -54.91 -14.02 -27.93
CA ALA A 353 -56.24 -14.02 -27.37
C ALA A 353 -56.64 -15.46 -27.04
N LYS A 354 -56.72 -15.75 -25.75
CA LYS A 354 -57.20 -17.02 -25.20
C LYS A 354 -58.66 -17.16 -25.64
N PRO A 355 -59.03 -18.11 -26.53
CA PRO A 355 -60.43 -18.32 -26.86
C PRO A 355 -61.15 -18.82 -25.60
N ALA A 356 -62.33 -18.25 -25.36
CA ALA A 356 -63.19 -18.57 -24.23
C ALA A 356 -63.48 -20.07 -24.19
N ARG A 357 -62.97 -20.76 -23.16
CA ARG A 357 -63.35 -22.15 -22.86
C ARG A 357 -64.75 -22.17 -22.26
N VAL A 358 -65.70 -22.64 -23.06
CA VAL A 358 -67.03 -23.09 -22.62
C VAL A 358 -66.84 -24.21 -21.60
N ARG A 359 -67.49 -24.05 -20.43
CA ARG A 359 -67.61 -25.07 -19.38
C ARG A 359 -68.55 -26.19 -19.86
N ALA A 360 -68.09 -27.44 -19.79
CA ALA A 360 -68.95 -28.62 -19.70
C ALA A 360 -68.40 -29.59 -18.63
N PRO A 361 -69.25 -30.37 -17.94
CA PRO A 361 -68.92 -30.96 -16.65
C PRO A 361 -68.44 -32.43 -16.71
N LEU A 362 -67.72 -32.80 -15.64
CA LEU A 362 -67.52 -34.11 -15.00
C LEU A 362 -67.46 -35.40 -15.88
N ARG A 363 -66.31 -36.09 -15.83
CA ARG A 363 -66.23 -37.51 -15.43
C ARG A 363 -64.79 -37.92 -15.06
N ALA A 364 -64.65 -38.62 -13.94
CA ALA A 364 -63.44 -39.34 -13.50
C ALA A 364 -63.44 -40.79 -14.05
N PRO A 365 -62.53 -41.70 -13.63
CA PRO A 365 -61.09 -41.76 -13.85
C PRO A 365 -60.63 -43.09 -14.50
N ALA A 366 -59.43 -43.17 -15.07
CA ALA A 366 -58.67 -44.43 -15.24
C ALA A 366 -57.18 -44.18 -15.57
N HIS A 367 -56.30 -44.80 -14.80
CA HIS A 367 -54.89 -45.14 -15.12
C HIS A 367 -54.82 -46.23 -16.23
N PRO A 368 -53.65 -46.72 -16.74
CA PRO A 368 -52.23 -46.44 -16.41
C PRO A 368 -51.29 -46.27 -17.65
N GLU A 369 -49.97 -46.18 -17.36
CA GLU A 369 -48.81 -46.68 -18.13
C GLU A 369 -48.44 -46.13 -19.53
N SER A 370 -47.26 -45.48 -19.59
CA SER A 370 -46.28 -45.55 -20.68
C SER A 370 -45.15 -44.56 -20.35
N ALA A 371 -44.06 -45.00 -19.72
CA ALA A 371 -42.83 -45.40 -20.40
C ALA A 371 -42.03 -44.22 -21.03
N ALA A 372 -40.91 -43.92 -20.36
CA ALA A 372 -39.59 -43.63 -20.93
C ALA A 372 -39.44 -42.53 -22.00
N PHE A 373 -38.84 -41.40 -21.59
CA PHE A 373 -37.64 -40.90 -22.28
C PHE A 373 -36.87 -39.90 -21.41
N GLU A 374 -35.67 -40.30 -20.97
CA GLU A 374 -34.71 -39.48 -20.23
C GLU A 374 -33.57 -39.11 -21.19
N PRO A 375 -33.33 -37.83 -21.51
CA PRO A 375 -32.20 -37.47 -22.37
C PRO A 375 -30.89 -37.44 -21.58
N ARG A 376 -30.02 -38.42 -21.88
CA ARG A 376 -28.64 -38.54 -21.40
C ARG A 376 -27.81 -37.27 -21.70
N ARG A 377 -27.10 -36.80 -20.68
CA ARG A 377 -25.96 -35.87 -20.81
C ARG A 377 -24.75 -36.58 -21.45
N PRO A 378 -23.97 -35.92 -22.32
CA PRO A 378 -22.70 -36.46 -22.79
C PRO A 378 -21.62 -36.33 -21.70
N VAL A 379 -21.05 -37.49 -21.33
CA VAL A 379 -19.89 -37.65 -20.46
C VAL A 379 -18.62 -37.34 -21.25
N ARG A 380 -17.78 -36.46 -20.70
CA ARG A 380 -16.46 -36.10 -21.22
C ARG A 380 -15.44 -37.16 -20.77
N PRO A 381 -14.59 -37.72 -21.65
CA PRO A 381 -13.62 -38.72 -21.23
C PRO A 381 -12.44 -38.08 -20.48
N ALA A 382 -11.99 -38.77 -19.43
CA ALA A 382 -10.76 -38.52 -18.70
C ALA A 382 -9.52 -38.90 -19.54
N PRO A 383 -8.37 -38.23 -19.38
CA PRO A 383 -7.14 -38.63 -20.02
C PRO A 383 -6.49 -39.82 -19.31
N ALA A 384 -5.95 -40.72 -20.14
CA ALA A 384 -5.28 -41.94 -19.76
C ALA A 384 -3.90 -41.70 -19.13
N ASP A 385 -3.62 -42.50 -18.11
CA ASP A 385 -2.28 -42.77 -17.58
C ASP A 385 -1.37 -43.36 -18.67
N ALA A 386 -0.16 -42.83 -18.78
CA ALA A 386 0.93 -43.43 -19.53
C ALA A 386 2.11 -43.70 -18.56
N PRO A 387 2.60 -44.94 -18.45
CA PRO A 387 3.79 -45.28 -17.67
C PRO A 387 5.04 -45.39 -18.56
N GLY A 388 6.20 -45.16 -17.93
CA GLY A 388 7.54 -45.44 -18.47
C GLY A 388 8.27 -44.15 -18.87
N GLY A 389 9.52 -43.91 -18.50
CA GLY A 389 10.55 -44.75 -17.92
C GLY A 389 11.90 -44.23 -18.43
N SER A 390 12.81 -43.93 -17.49
CA SER A 390 14.28 -43.83 -17.63
C SER A 390 14.89 -43.09 -18.83
N VAL A 391 15.72 -42.07 -18.57
CA VAL A 391 17.18 -42.10 -18.82
C VAL A 391 17.81 -41.00 -17.98
N GLY A 392 18.64 -41.40 -17.01
CA GLY A 392 19.55 -40.50 -16.31
C GLY A 392 20.75 -40.20 -17.19
N LEU A 393 21.11 -38.92 -17.30
CA LEU A 393 22.38 -38.48 -17.87
C LEU A 393 23.15 -37.71 -16.81
N ARG A 394 23.98 -38.49 -16.15
CA ARG A 394 25.10 -38.13 -15.30
C ARG A 394 26.23 -37.65 -16.21
N THR A 395 26.69 -36.42 -16.03
CA THR A 395 27.99 -35.98 -16.56
C THR A 395 28.82 -35.41 -15.42
N ASP A 396 29.50 -36.32 -14.73
CA ASP A 396 30.77 -36.04 -14.08
C ASP A 396 31.83 -35.86 -15.17
N ARG A 397 32.51 -34.71 -15.23
CA ARG A 397 33.85 -34.65 -15.84
C ARG A 397 34.69 -33.53 -15.23
N ALA A 398 35.47 -33.90 -14.23
CA ALA A 398 36.69 -33.21 -13.83
C ALA A 398 37.80 -33.56 -14.82
N VAL A 399 38.53 -32.55 -15.35
CA VAL A 399 39.94 -32.67 -15.75
C VAL A 399 40.56 -31.26 -15.67
N ALA A 400 41.45 -31.06 -14.69
CA ALA A 400 42.53 -30.08 -14.77
C ALA A 400 43.64 -30.65 -15.67
N PRO A 401 44.49 -29.80 -16.28
CA PRO A 401 45.89 -29.89 -15.84
C PRO A 401 46.63 -28.56 -15.75
N ALA A 402 47.78 -28.69 -15.11
CA ALA A 402 48.72 -27.69 -14.66
C ALA A 402 49.58 -27.06 -15.78
N ALA A 403 49.95 -25.81 -15.50
CA ALA A 403 51.31 -25.24 -15.51
C ALA A 403 52.11 -25.00 -16.82
N THR A 404 52.69 -23.79 -16.81
CA THR A 404 54.09 -23.38 -17.08
C THR A 404 54.43 -22.59 -18.34
N SER A 405 55.34 -21.62 -18.13
CA SER A 405 56.16 -20.81 -19.05
C SER A 405 55.48 -19.58 -19.67
N ARG A 406 56.08 -18.39 -19.82
CA ARG A 406 57.45 -17.85 -19.61
C ARG A 406 57.31 -16.32 -19.57
N SER A 407 57.87 -15.63 -18.58
CA SER A 407 59.06 -14.78 -18.69
C SER A 407 59.15 -13.89 -19.95
N THR A 408 58.92 -12.58 -19.78
CA THR A 408 59.76 -11.49 -20.32
C THR A 408 59.37 -10.16 -19.67
N ALA A 409 60.21 -9.69 -18.75
CA ALA A 409 60.51 -8.27 -18.54
C ALA A 409 61.55 -7.84 -19.63
N PRO A 410 61.93 -6.57 -19.86
CA PRO A 410 62.04 -5.47 -18.89
C PRO A 410 61.66 -4.05 -19.39
N ALA A 411 61.56 -3.08 -18.47
CA ALA A 411 62.22 -1.76 -18.51
C ALA A 411 61.51 -0.72 -17.62
N GLU A 412 62.06 -0.50 -16.42
CA GLU A 412 62.15 0.82 -15.76
C GLU A 412 63.41 1.53 -16.31
N PRO A 413 63.61 2.88 -16.20
CA PRO A 413 63.45 3.66 -14.96
C PRO A 413 63.03 5.15 -15.11
N ASN A 414 62.46 5.76 -14.06
CA ASN A 414 63.11 6.86 -13.30
C ASN A 414 62.20 7.44 -12.18
N PRO A 415 62.74 7.69 -10.97
CA PRO A 415 62.03 8.30 -9.85
C PRO A 415 62.45 9.76 -9.59
N VAL A 416 61.51 10.62 -9.18
CA VAL A 416 61.78 11.92 -8.51
C VAL A 416 60.58 12.28 -7.59
N PRO A 417 60.68 13.22 -6.61
CA PRO A 417 60.87 12.85 -5.21
C PRO A 417 59.78 13.38 -4.25
N ILE A 418 59.63 12.63 -3.16
CA ILE A 418 59.43 13.03 -1.75
C ILE A 418 59.06 14.52 -1.49
N HIS A 419 57.82 14.75 -1.03
CA HIS A 419 57.54 15.82 -0.08
C HIS A 419 56.69 15.36 1.11
N LYS A 420 57.38 15.34 2.26
CA LYS A 420 56.98 15.72 3.63
C LYS A 420 55.65 15.18 4.20
N ARG A 421 55.85 14.19 5.06
CA ARG A 421 55.05 13.85 6.25
C ARG A 421 54.56 15.10 6.99
N ALA A 422 53.26 15.15 7.27
CA ALA A 422 52.70 15.92 8.38
C ALA A 422 52.16 14.94 9.44
N HIS A 423 52.41 15.31 10.68
CA HIS A 423 52.27 14.51 11.89
C HIS A 423 50.86 13.96 12.16
N VAL A 424 50.83 12.68 12.53
CA VAL A 424 49.78 12.05 13.33
C VAL A 424 50.00 12.42 14.81
N PRO A 425 48.96 12.82 15.53
CA PRO A 425 48.87 12.57 16.97
C PRO A 425 47.68 11.64 17.27
N THR A 426 47.98 10.48 17.86
CA THR A 426 47.03 9.60 18.55
C THR A 426 47.45 9.57 20.04
N PRO A 427 46.63 9.08 20.96
CA PRO A 427 45.42 9.70 21.51
C PRO A 427 45.62 10.07 23.00
N ARG A 428 44.85 11.05 23.51
CA ARG A 428 44.72 11.24 24.97
C ARG A 428 43.66 10.28 25.51
N LEU A 429 44.15 9.37 26.34
CA LEU A 429 43.38 8.58 27.31
C LEU A 429 42.60 9.53 28.24
N CYS A 430 41.29 9.34 28.33
CA CYS A 430 40.47 9.79 29.46
C CYS A 430 39.82 8.56 30.13
N PRO A 431 39.52 8.67 31.43
CA PRO A 431 39.53 7.54 32.33
C PRO A 431 38.21 6.79 32.38
N ARG A 432 38.39 5.50 32.65
CA ARG A 432 37.44 4.51 33.16
C ARG A 432 36.70 5.08 34.37
N GLU A 433 35.39 5.25 34.24
CA GLU A 433 34.52 5.62 35.36
C GLU A 433 33.65 4.43 35.75
N ASP A 434 33.58 4.26 37.07
CA ASP A 434 33.22 3.05 37.77
C ASP A 434 31.73 2.68 37.70
N THR A 435 31.53 1.38 37.61
CA THR A 435 30.38 0.62 38.13
C THR A 435 29.78 1.22 39.41
N ARG A 436 28.54 1.73 39.32
CA ARG A 436 27.65 1.90 40.48
C ARG A 436 26.24 1.38 40.21
N ARG A 437 26.01 0.20 40.79
CA ARG A 437 24.79 -0.33 41.43
C ARG A 437 23.44 0.28 41.05
N SER A 438 22.57 -0.59 40.54
CA SER A 438 21.11 -0.53 40.67
C SER A 438 20.64 -0.09 42.06
N PRO A 439 19.54 0.68 42.12
CA PRO A 439 18.54 0.52 43.16
C PRO A 439 17.26 -0.12 42.61
N ALA A 440 16.60 -0.80 43.54
CA ALA A 440 15.48 -1.70 43.35
C ALA A 440 14.21 -1.03 42.80
N SER A 441 13.42 -1.86 42.12
CA SER A 441 12.03 -1.66 41.77
C SER A 441 11.17 -1.30 42.99
N PRO A 442 10.38 -0.21 42.96
CA PRO A 442 9.36 0.01 43.99
C PRO A 442 8.12 -0.86 43.71
N ALA A 443 7.60 -1.46 44.77
CA ALA A 443 6.35 -2.23 44.79
C ALA A 443 5.13 -1.34 44.48
N PRO A 444 4.02 -1.90 43.97
CA PRO A 444 2.81 -1.14 43.64
C PRO A 444 2.12 -0.63 44.91
N GLN A 445 2.04 0.69 45.07
CA GLN A 445 1.15 1.34 46.02
C GLN A 445 -0.31 1.20 45.53
N ARG A 446 -1.15 0.54 46.33
CA ARG A 446 -2.61 0.61 46.19
C ARG A 446 -3.07 2.02 46.52
N TYR A 447 -3.48 2.76 45.50
CA TYR A 447 -4.19 4.02 45.68
C TYR A 447 -5.67 3.71 45.97
N ARG A 448 -6.12 4.06 47.17
CA ARG A 448 -7.53 4.07 47.58
C ARG A 448 -8.07 5.42 47.12
N GLY A 449 -8.92 5.43 46.10
CA GLY A 449 -9.59 6.65 45.67
C GLY A 449 -10.62 7.05 46.71
N ASP A 450 -10.37 8.13 47.42
CA ASP A 450 -11.39 8.87 48.13
C ASP A 450 -12.22 9.61 47.07
N ALA A 451 -13.46 9.15 46.88
CA ALA A 451 -14.45 9.89 46.13
C ALA A 451 -14.82 11.13 46.97
N GLU A 452 -14.58 12.33 46.43
CA GLU A 452 -15.22 13.55 46.92
C GLU A 452 -16.73 13.34 46.82
N PHE A 453 -17.37 13.19 47.98
CA PHE A 453 -18.80 13.30 48.12
C PHE A 453 -19.17 14.74 47.78
N VAL A 454 -19.90 14.93 46.68
CA VAL A 454 -20.63 16.15 46.42
C VAL A 454 -21.71 16.27 47.51
N ASP A 455 -21.67 17.37 48.25
CA ASP A 455 -22.61 17.67 49.33
C ASP A 455 -24.04 17.69 48.79
N ALA A 456 -24.96 17.06 49.52
CA ALA A 456 -26.36 16.88 49.13
C ALA A 456 -27.16 18.21 49.03
N ASP A 457 -26.55 19.32 49.43
CA ASP A 457 -27.16 20.64 49.45
C ASP A 457 -26.97 21.44 48.13
N GLU A 458 -26.15 20.96 47.18
CA GLU A 458 -25.95 21.61 45.85
C GLU A 458 -26.86 21.05 44.73
N LEU A 459 -27.65 20.01 45.02
CA LEU A 459 -28.58 19.40 44.06
C LEU A 459 -29.78 20.26 43.58
N PRO A 460 -30.30 21.28 44.29
CA PRO A 460 -31.50 22.00 43.84
C PRO A 460 -31.25 23.07 42.77
N GLU A 461 -30.00 23.44 42.48
CA GLU A 461 -29.69 24.41 41.39
C GLU A 461 -29.51 23.74 40.02
N LEU A 462 -28.97 22.52 39.98
CA LEU A 462 -28.76 21.77 38.73
C LEU A 462 -30.05 21.26 38.09
N MET A 463 -31.16 21.15 38.83
CA MET A 463 -32.47 20.75 38.32
C MET A 463 -33.22 21.85 37.53
N LYS A 464 -32.71 23.08 37.51
CA LYS A 464 -33.37 24.21 36.80
C LYS A 464 -32.89 24.41 35.36
N LEU A 465 -31.95 23.60 34.88
CA LEU A 465 -31.45 23.67 33.51
C LEU A 465 -32.41 22.95 32.54
N PRO A 466 -32.93 23.63 31.50
CA PRO A 466 -33.76 22.99 30.49
C PRO A 466 -32.95 21.93 29.72
N GLY A 467 -33.35 20.67 29.83
CA GLY A 467 -32.71 19.52 29.15
C GLY A 467 -32.05 18.48 30.07
N PHE A 468 -32.07 18.67 31.39
CA PHE A 468 -31.47 17.71 32.32
C PHE A 468 -32.44 16.57 32.67
N ASN A 469 -32.22 15.38 32.10
CA ASN A 469 -32.95 14.15 32.46
C ASN A 469 -32.12 13.30 33.44
N ALA A 470 -32.49 13.31 34.71
CA ALA A 470 -31.89 12.42 35.71
C ALA A 470 -32.47 11.01 35.56
N ILE A 471 -31.66 10.06 35.07
CA ILE A 471 -32.02 8.64 35.05
C ILE A 471 -31.89 8.10 36.47
N ARG A 472 -33.03 7.94 37.15
CA ARG A 472 -33.10 7.34 38.48
C ARG A 472 -32.98 5.83 38.35
N GLY A 473 -31.79 5.30 38.64
CA GLY A 473 -31.53 3.87 38.71
C GLY A 473 -32.15 3.24 39.95
N ASP A 474 -33.43 2.86 39.87
CA ASP A 474 -34.03 1.86 40.75
C ASP A 474 -35.30 1.29 40.12
N ALA A 475 -35.13 0.25 39.30
CA ALA A 475 -36.21 -0.65 38.92
C ALA A 475 -35.64 -2.05 38.70
N ARG A 476 -35.42 -2.77 39.80
CA ARG A 476 -35.33 -4.23 39.80
C ARG A 476 -36.70 -4.81 39.44
N ILE A 477 -36.81 -5.50 38.31
CA ILE A 477 -37.84 -6.52 38.10
C ILE A 477 -37.11 -7.80 37.68
N THR A 478 -36.86 -8.65 38.67
CA THR A 478 -36.49 -10.05 38.49
C THR A 478 -37.77 -10.89 38.51
N THR A 479 -38.13 -11.47 37.37
CA THR A 479 -39.02 -12.62 37.26
C THR A 479 -38.24 -13.83 36.77
N GLY A 480 -38.38 -14.95 37.49
CA GLY A 480 -38.43 -16.28 36.86
C GLY A 480 -37.17 -17.13 36.81
N ALA A 481 -36.87 -17.79 37.92
CA ALA A 481 -36.63 -19.25 38.04
C ALA A 481 -35.62 -19.97 37.11
N ALA A 482 -34.55 -20.50 37.70
CA ALA A 482 -34.28 -21.95 37.79
C ALA A 482 -33.10 -22.21 38.74
N ALA A 483 -33.35 -23.00 39.79
CA ALA A 483 -32.35 -23.44 40.76
C ALA A 483 -31.60 -24.69 40.26
N PRO A 484 -30.31 -24.88 40.60
CA PRO A 484 -29.69 -26.20 40.56
C PRO A 484 -29.64 -26.83 41.95
N THR A 485 -30.09 -28.07 41.99
CA THR A 485 -30.10 -29.00 43.09
C THR A 485 -28.69 -29.40 43.52
N ARG A 486 -28.51 -29.44 44.84
CA ARG A 486 -27.34 -29.93 45.55
C ARG A 486 -27.32 -31.47 45.46
N SER A 487 -26.28 -32.05 44.87
CA SER A 487 -25.99 -33.49 44.98
C SER A 487 -24.76 -33.69 45.85
N ARG A 488 -24.95 -34.39 46.97
CA ARG A 488 -23.91 -34.98 47.81
C ARG A 488 -23.25 -36.14 47.08
N LYS A 489 -21.92 -36.15 47.04
CA LYS A 489 -21.08 -37.22 47.61
C LYS A 489 -19.68 -36.68 47.82
#